data_AF-A0A948W6Y3-F1
#
_entry.id   AF-A0A948W6Y3-F1
#
_cell.length_a   1.000
_cell.length_b   1.000
_cell.length_c   1.000
_cell.angle_alpha   90.00
_cell.angle_beta   90.00
_cell.angle_gamma   90.00
#
_symmetry.space_group_name_H-M   'P 1'
#
loop_
_entity.id
_entity.type
_entity.pdbx_description
1 polymer ?
#
loop_
_entity_poly.entity_id
_entity_poly.type
_entity_poly.pdbx_seq_one_letter_code
_entity_poly.pdbx_strand_id
1 'polypeptide(L)' 'MDNNAAVRALRGIVLGRKNHYGSRSQRGTEVEALFYSWLESAKLCGVDPKAYLRKAIYEAIKNPGNVILPSDLV' A
#
# COMPACT_ATOMS: atom_id res chain seq x y z
N MET A 1 -21.51 -16.06 1.06
CA MET A 1 -20.28 -15.25 1.04
C MET A 1 -20.69 -13.82 0.72
N ASP A 2 -20.51 -12.88 1.66
CA ASP A 2 -20.80 -11.46 1.41
C ASP A 2 -19.49 -10.77 0.98
N ASN A 3 -19.48 -10.15 -0.21
CA ASN A 3 -18.34 -9.46 -0.81
C ASN A 3 -18.19 -8.01 -0.29
N ASN A 4 -19.07 -7.58 0.61
CA ASN A 4 -19.08 -6.22 1.14
C ASN A 4 -17.74 -5.76 1.71
N ALA A 5 -17.00 -6.65 2.38
CA ALA A 5 -15.71 -6.31 2.98
C ALA A 5 -14.65 -6.00 1.91
N ALA A 6 -14.53 -6.84 0.88
CA ALA A 6 -13.55 -6.62 -0.18
C ALA A 6 -13.93 -5.42 -1.07
N VAL A 7 -15.22 -5.23 -1.36
CA VAL A 7 -15.70 -4.04 -2.10
C VAL A 7 -15.42 -2.75 -1.33
N ARG A 8 -15.58 -2.76 0.01
CA ARG A 8 -15.24 -1.62 0.87
C ARG A 8 -13.74 -1.32 0.86
N ALA A 9 -12.88 -2.34 0.90
CA ALA A 9 -11.43 -2.17 0.82
C ALA A 9 -11.00 -1.57 -0.53
N LEU A 10 -11.61 -2.01 -1.64
CA LEU A 10 -11.28 -1.52 -2.99
C LEU A 10 -11.83 -0.12 -3.31
N ARG A 11 -12.83 0.36 -2.57
CA ARG A 11 -13.49 1.65 -2.86
C ARG A 11 -12.53 2.84 -2.85
N GLY A 12 -11.59 2.87 -1.91
CA GLY A 12 -10.58 3.93 -1.81
C GLY A 12 -9.66 3.95 -3.04
N ILE A 13 -9.21 2.77 -3.49
CA ILE A 13 -8.36 2.59 -4.66
C ILE A 13 -9.08 3.03 -5.94
N VAL A 14 -10.34 2.63 -6.10
CA VAL A 14 -11.16 2.99 -7.28
C VAL A 14 -11.40 4.50 -7.36
N LEU A 15 -11.58 5.17 -6.23
CA LEU A 15 -11.70 6.63 -6.16
C LEU A 15 -10.36 7.31 -6.49
N GLY A 16 -9.25 6.83 -5.92
CA GLY A 16 -7.90 7.34 -6.22
C GLY A 16 -7.55 7.24 -7.69
N ARG A 17 -7.92 6.13 -8.35
CA ARG A 17 -7.71 5.93 -9.79
C ARG A 17 -8.29 7.05 -10.65
N LYS A 18 -9.43 7.65 -10.26
CA LYS A 18 -10.01 8.80 -10.99
C LYS A 18 -9.13 10.06 -10.90
N ASN A 19 -8.43 10.24 -9.77
CA ASN A 19 -7.51 11.37 -9.58
C ASN A 19 -6.21 11.21 -10.38
N HIS A 20 -5.75 9.98 -10.57
CA HIS A 20 -4.48 9.68 -11.27
C HIS A 20 -4.64 9.35 -12.77
N TYR A 21 -5.89 9.17 -13.24
CA TYR A 21 -6.24 8.82 -14.63
C TYR A 21 -5.60 9.74 -15.68
N GLY A 22 -5.37 11.01 -15.34
CA GLY A 22 -4.75 12.00 -16.24
C GLY A 22 -3.25 11.80 -16.49
N SER A 23 -2.53 11.03 -15.67
CA SER A 23 -1.04 10.97 -15.77
C SER A 23 -0.53 10.12 -16.94
N ARG A 24 -1.35 9.18 -17.45
CA ARG A 24 -1.02 8.23 -18.54
C ARG A 24 0.33 7.50 -18.40
N SER A 25 0.91 7.45 -17.20
CA SER A 25 2.20 6.81 -16.95
C SER A 25 2.01 5.37 -16.47
N GLN A 26 2.44 4.40 -17.26
CA GLN A 26 2.42 2.98 -16.85
C GLN A 26 3.27 2.78 -15.59
N ARG A 27 4.49 3.32 -15.58
CA ARG A 27 5.38 3.25 -14.41
C ARG A 27 4.77 3.95 -13.18
N GLY A 28 4.07 5.06 -13.39
CA GLY A 28 3.32 5.72 -12.30
C GLY A 28 2.24 4.82 -11.72
N THR A 29 1.51 4.10 -12.58
CA THR A 29 0.46 3.15 -12.19
C THR A 29 1.04 1.95 -11.45
N GLU A 30 2.18 1.42 -11.88
CA GLU A 30 2.89 0.32 -11.21
C GLU A 30 3.33 0.73 -9.79
N VAL A 31 3.89 1.93 -9.65
CA VAL A 31 4.27 2.49 -8.34
C VAL A 31 3.05 2.70 -7.45
N GLU A 32 1.96 3.26 -7.99
CA GLU A 32 0.71 3.47 -7.25
C GLU A 32 0.13 2.13 -6.72
N ALA A 33 0.12 1.09 -7.56
CA ALA A 33 -0.34 -0.23 -7.18
C ALA A 33 0.46 -0.82 -6.00
N LEU A 34 1.79 -0.68 -6.03
CA LEU A 34 2.67 -1.11 -4.92
C LEU A 34 2.33 -0.40 -3.62
N PHE A 35 2.12 0.94 -3.66
CA PHE A 35 1.74 1.70 -2.48
C PHE A 35 0.40 1.25 -1.90
N TYR A 36 -0.62 1.03 -2.74
CA TYR A 36 -1.91 0.52 -2.25
C TYR A 36 -1.75 -0.84 -1.58
N SER A 37 -1.01 -1.77 -2.20
CA SER A 37 -0.78 -3.10 -1.62
C SER A 37 -0.10 -3.01 -0.24
N TRP A 38 0.93 -2.17 -0.10
CA TRP A 38 1.63 -1.99 1.17
C TRP A 38 0.77 -1.35 2.26
N LEU A 39 0.02 -0.30 1.91
CA LEU A 39 -0.83 0.40 2.87
C LEU A 39 -2.01 -0.45 3.32
N GLU A 40 -2.66 -1.19 2.41
CA GLU A 40 -3.74 -2.10 2.77
C GLU A 40 -3.23 -3.29 3.59
N SER A 41 -2.04 -3.82 3.27
CA SER A 41 -1.42 -4.88 4.08
C SER A 41 -1.16 -4.42 5.52
N ALA A 42 -0.68 -3.18 5.71
CA ALA A 42 -0.48 -2.62 7.05
C ALA A 42 -1.80 -2.50 7.83
N LYS A 43 -2.86 -2.01 7.19
CA LYS A 43 -4.20 -1.94 7.80
C LYS A 43 -4.71 -3.32 8.21
N LEU A 44 -4.53 -4.33 7.37
CA LEU A 44 -4.95 -5.71 7.65
C LEU A 44 -4.20 -6.31 8.84
N CYS A 45 -2.92 -5.94 9.03
CA CYS A 45 -2.13 -6.33 10.19
C CYS A 45 -2.40 -5.46 11.44
N GLY A 46 -3.29 -4.46 11.37
CA GLY A 46 -3.54 -3.54 12.49
C GLY A 46 -2.41 -2.54 12.75
N VAL A 47 -1.48 -2.38 11.81
CA VAL A 47 -0.34 -1.47 11.90
C VAL A 47 -0.68 -0.13 11.25
N ASP A 48 -0.32 0.98 11.89
CA ASP A 48 -0.49 2.31 11.29
C ASP A 48 0.27 2.38 9.94
N PRO A 49 -0.42 2.62 8.81
CA PRO A 49 0.20 2.54 7.48
C PRO A 49 1.33 3.56 7.27
N LYS A 50 1.22 4.74 7.89
CA LYS A 50 2.22 5.80 7.76
C LYS A 50 3.49 5.46 8.55
N ALA A 51 3.34 4.91 9.75
CA ALA A 51 4.44 4.43 10.57
C ALA A 51 5.15 3.24 9.90
N TYR A 52 4.38 2.27 9.39
CA TYR A 52 4.92 1.14 8.61
C TYR A 52 5.73 1.62 7.43
N LEU A 53 5.15 2.47 6.57
CA LEU A 53 5.82 2.93 5.35
C LEU A 53 7.12 3.67 5.67
N ARG A 54 7.11 4.53 6.70
CA ARG A 54 8.30 5.24 7.16
C ARG A 54 9.39 4.25 7.61
N LYS A 55 9.02 3.25 8.42
CA LYS A 55 9.97 2.24 8.93
C LYS A 55 10.54 1.40 7.78
N ALA A 56 9.69 0.92 6.88
CA ALA A 56 10.10 0.14 5.71
C ALA A 56 11.10 0.93 4.82
N ILE A 57 10.83 2.21 4.56
CA ILE A 57 11.74 3.07 3.78
C ILE A 57 13.09 3.25 4.49
N TYR A 58 13.09 3.57 5.79
CA TYR A 58 14.35 3.75 6.52
C TYR A 58 15.18 2.47 6.56
N GLU A 59 14.54 1.32 6.71
CA GLU A 59 15.24 0.04 6.77
C GLU A 59 15.76 -0.40 5.39
N ALA A 60 15.02 -0.12 4.31
CA ALA A 60 15.50 -0.32 2.95
C ALA A 60 16.70 0.58 2.59
N ILE A 61 16.75 1.81 3.12
CA ILE A 61 17.89 2.73 2.95
C ILE A 61 19.12 2.24 3.72
N LYS A 62 18.94 1.80 4.97
CA LYS A 62 20.03 1.29 5.82
C LYS A 62 20.59 -0.02 5.29
N ASN A 63 19.72 -0.93 4.88
CA ASN A 63 20.04 -2.29 4.46
C ASN A 63 19.37 -2.57 3.11
N PRO A 64 19.99 -2.17 1.98
CA PRO A 64 19.44 -2.43 0.65
C PRO A 64 19.18 -3.93 0.45
N GLY A 65 17.96 -4.27 0.03
CA GLY A 65 17.51 -5.66 -0.15
C GLY A 65 16.80 -6.27 1.06
N ASN A 66 16.83 -5.62 2.22
CA ASN A 66 15.99 -6.02 3.36
C ASN A 66 14.55 -5.52 3.16
N VAL A 67 13.58 -6.43 3.27
CA VAL A 67 12.15 -6.12 3.16
C VAL A 67 11.50 -6.40 4.50
N ILE A 68 10.89 -5.38 5.09
CA ILE A 68 10.10 -5.52 6.32
C ILE A 68 8.65 -5.57 5.92
N LEU A 69 7.96 -6.62 6.35
CA LEU A 69 6.53 -6.80 6.15
C LEU A 69 5.76 -6.21 7.33
N PRO A 70 4.50 -5.77 7.14
CA PRO A 70 3.70 -5.28 8.24
C PRO A 70 3.46 -6.32 9.33
N SER A 71 3.46 -7.61 8.96
CA SER A 71 3.38 -8.73 9.90
C SER A 71 4.56 -8.81 10.87
N ASP A 72 5.72 -8.27 10.50
CA ASP A 72 6.92 -8.29 11.35
C ASP A 72 6.88 -7.21 12.45
N LEU A 73 5.83 -6.38 12.45
CA LEU A 73 5.63 -5.25 13.37
C LEU A 73 4.47 -5.46 14.35
N VAL A 74 3.80 -6.63 14.29
CA VAL A 74 2.68 -7.01 15.14
C VAL A 74 3.18 -7.74 16.39
#